data_AF-A0A1E7IA29-F1
#
_entry.id   AF-A0A1E7IA29-F1
#
_cell.length_a   1.000
_cell.length_b   1.000
_cell.length_c   1.000
_cell.angle_alpha   90.00
_cell.angle_beta   90.00
_cell.angle_gamma   90.00
#
_symmetry.space_group_name_H-M   'P 1'
#
loop_
_entity.id
_entity.type
_entity.pdbx_description
1 polymer ?
#
loop_
_entity_poly.entity_id
_entity_poly.type
_entity_poly.pdbx_seq_one_letter_code
_entity_poly.pdbx_strand_id
1 'polypeptide(L)'
;MFKQVLESVHVLYHRDKLWRILAQFVLMWIVVFCVYSLVRGGGGNTSQNIQTRASYSPAIPHGAFSQGGFSVGGGQGNSISMPMSTQDIQSDNRLKVLHVSAQSVDKTLPEVLQCEKMADTIAPITDYDRSRAKPVHKAIIAKADSCANKISESNARLGRLEESASAYENSKSSSTTIAAANAYSELNSFDESRSNFSMYKRAQSVSKKAFEAKQQSNQRISALSEANSAYFDSDSLTAENEVSSLYKSLSSLDKNRADVQSKTAVQNAKNIVEGAKVRASQLQEVEKYLEQLKTKYARSTVDKAGKLLTELYTTPVTLFIEKEIEKINDLKNTIFEVLKKELDTLYLADAQNSQATKKQAFSQAYNQFVQLYPSRLDEIASNIQQAGENAVDRMKESDERLAALVRCAESVRNNSNKSNIDTLLQTQAQLTAFDLGRVDESQKSALKLCGDAKAGIILSDNRINGFVIAYNEYRRRGCSKKRLAGLRKYNNQLNTFDKERMIPEVKAAYVDAQRYLARTYCIESKELMRISN
;
A
#
# COMPACT_ATOMS: atom_id res chain seq x y z
N MET A 1 27.19 19.02 22.94
CA MET A 1 27.89 18.55 21.72
C MET A 1 27.22 17.33 21.08
N PHE A 2 27.01 16.20 21.77
CA PHE A 2 26.43 14.98 21.16
C PHE A 2 24.97 15.14 20.65
N LYS A 3 24.14 15.93 21.35
CA LYS A 3 22.76 16.26 20.93
C LYS A 3 22.68 17.04 19.60
N GLN A 4 23.62 17.96 19.38
CA GLN A 4 23.72 18.71 18.12
C GLN A 4 24.19 17.85 16.94
N VAL A 5 25.00 16.81 17.19
CA VAL A 5 25.44 15.87 16.16
C VAL A 5 24.28 14.95 15.73
N LEU A 6 23.47 14.46 16.66
CA LEU A 6 22.27 13.66 16.36
C LEU A 6 21.19 14.46 15.63
N GLU A 7 20.95 15.72 16.02
CA GLU A 7 20.02 16.61 15.31
C GLU A 7 20.52 16.93 13.88
N SER A 8 21.83 17.05 13.67
CA SER A 8 22.42 17.29 12.34
C SER A 8 22.36 16.06 11.42
N VAL A 9 22.56 14.86 11.96
CA VAL A 9 22.47 13.59 11.20
C VAL A 9 21.01 13.28 10.82
N HIS A 10 20.05 13.61 11.68
CA HIS A 10 18.63 13.38 11.38
C HIS A 10 18.11 14.32 10.28
N VAL A 11 18.60 15.57 10.23
CA VAL A 11 18.29 16.55 9.17
C VAL A 11 18.94 16.15 7.83
N LEU A 12 20.17 15.61 7.85
CA LEU A 12 20.83 15.14 6.63
C LEU A 12 20.16 13.89 6.04
N TYR A 13 19.70 12.96 6.87
CA TYR A 13 19.03 11.72 6.41
C TYR A 13 17.67 12.00 5.75
N HIS A 14 16.90 12.99 6.24
CA HIS A 14 15.65 13.40 5.61
C HIS A 14 15.84 14.20 4.32
N ARG A 15 16.93 14.99 4.23
CA ARG A 15 17.25 15.78 3.04
C ARG A 15 17.59 14.88 1.85
N ASP A 16 18.33 13.79 2.06
CA ASP A 16 18.73 12.88 0.98
C ASP A 16 17.54 12.06 0.42
N LYS A 17 16.57 11.72 1.27
CA LYS A 17 15.33 11.06 0.87
C LYS A 17 14.40 11.99 0.07
N LEU A 18 14.37 13.28 0.42
CA LEU A 18 13.62 14.31 -0.31
C LEU A 18 14.20 14.59 -1.70
N TRP A 19 15.53 14.60 -1.85
CA TRP A 19 16.18 14.77 -3.16
C TRP A 19 15.92 13.60 -4.12
N ARG A 20 15.85 12.36 -3.61
CA ARG A 20 15.50 11.19 -4.44
C ARG A 20 14.04 11.22 -4.92
N ILE A 21 13.11 11.67 -4.06
CA ILE A 21 11.70 11.83 -4.43
C ILE A 21 11.52 12.95 -5.46
N LEU A 22 12.21 14.10 -5.27
CA LEU A 22 12.19 15.20 -6.24
C LEU A 22 12.80 14.79 -7.59
N ALA A 23 13.90 14.03 -7.60
CA ALA A 23 14.50 13.53 -8.84
C ALA A 23 13.56 12.57 -9.60
N GLN A 24 12.83 11.70 -8.89
CA GLN A 24 11.83 10.82 -9.51
C GLN A 24 10.64 11.61 -10.09
N PHE A 25 10.17 12.66 -9.41
CA PHE A 25 9.11 13.52 -9.92
C PHE A 25 9.52 14.30 -11.17
N VAL A 26 10.75 14.83 -11.22
CA VAL A 26 11.27 15.55 -12.40
C VAL A 26 11.43 14.59 -13.59
N LEU A 27 11.93 13.37 -13.37
CA LEU A 27 12.07 12.37 -14.43
C LEU A 27 10.71 11.96 -15.01
N MET A 28 9.69 11.79 -14.15
CA MET A 28 8.33 11.45 -14.57
C MET A 28 7.69 12.57 -15.41
N TRP A 29 7.92 13.83 -15.05
CA TRP A 29 7.42 14.99 -15.81
C TRP A 29 8.09 15.14 -17.18
N ILE A 30 9.38 14.85 -17.30
CA ILE A 30 10.09 14.86 -18.60
C ILE A 30 9.52 13.80 -19.54
N VAL A 31 9.24 12.59 -19.03
CA VAL A 31 8.65 11.50 -19.82
C VAL A 31 7.25 11.87 -20.32
N VAL A 32 6.41 12.46 -19.46
CA VAL A 32 5.06 12.92 -19.84
C VAL A 32 5.13 14.02 -20.91
N PHE A 33 6.07 14.95 -20.80
CA PHE A 33 6.24 16.05 -21.77
C PHE A 33 6.74 15.56 -23.14
N CYS A 34 7.64 14.56 -23.15
CA CYS A 34 8.11 13.93 -24.38
C CYS A 34 7.00 13.14 -25.10
N VAL A 35 6.17 12.39 -24.36
CA VAL A 35 5.03 11.65 -24.94
C VAL A 35 3.96 12.60 -25.48
N TYR A 36 3.68 13.70 -24.78
CA TYR A 36 2.70 14.70 -25.22
C TYR A 36 3.13 15.44 -26.51
N SER A 37 4.44 15.66 -26.69
CA SER A 37 4.98 16.34 -27.88
C SER A 37 4.99 15.45 -29.12
N LEU A 38 5.08 14.12 -28.94
CA LEU A 38 5.04 13.13 -30.02
C LEU A 38 3.63 12.89 -30.57
N VAL A 39 2.58 13.07 -29.76
CA VAL A 39 1.18 12.79 -30.16
C VAL A 39 0.55 13.94 -30.97
N ARG A 40 1.12 15.16 -30.94
CA ARG A 40 0.50 16.35 -31.56
C ARG A 40 1.10 16.76 -32.91
N GLY A 41 2.09 16.03 -33.43
CA GLY A 41 2.89 16.43 -34.60
C GLY A 41 2.43 15.91 -35.98
N GLY A 42 1.34 15.15 -36.09
CA GLY A 42 0.93 14.52 -37.36
C GLY A 42 -0.48 14.90 -37.79
N GLY A 43 -0.63 15.78 -38.78
CA GLY A 43 -1.94 16.06 -39.36
C GLY A 43 -2.00 17.27 -40.30
N GLY A 44 -1.14 17.31 -41.32
CA GLY A 44 -1.30 18.23 -42.46
C GLY A 44 -1.69 17.45 -43.72
N ASN A 45 -2.78 17.88 -44.38
CA ASN A 45 -3.01 17.89 -45.84
C ASN A 45 -4.49 18.18 -46.15
N THR A 46 -4.84 19.31 -46.76
CA THR A 46 -4.91 19.63 -48.20
C THR A 46 -5.96 18.84 -48.99
N SER A 47 -6.99 19.55 -49.49
CA SER A 47 -7.70 19.28 -50.76
C SER A 47 -8.55 20.52 -51.08
N GLN A 48 -8.05 21.42 -51.93
CA GLN A 48 -8.34 21.52 -53.37
C GLN A 48 -9.83 21.59 -53.73
N ASN A 49 -10.21 22.81 -54.12
CA ASN A 49 -11.48 23.25 -54.65
C ASN A 49 -11.49 22.99 -56.17
N ILE A 50 -12.45 22.21 -56.67
CA ILE A 50 -12.73 22.08 -58.10
C ILE A 50 -14.18 22.48 -58.35
N GLN A 51 -14.35 23.56 -59.10
CA GLN A 51 -15.59 23.97 -59.75
C GLN A 51 -15.97 22.94 -60.83
N THR A 52 -17.27 22.68 -61.02
CA THR A 52 -17.87 22.66 -62.36
C THR A 52 -19.40 22.75 -62.31
N ARG A 53 -19.89 23.53 -63.27
CA ARG A 53 -21.26 23.89 -63.67
C ARG A 53 -21.96 22.71 -64.37
N ALA A 54 -23.29 22.63 -64.28
CA ALA A 54 -24.20 22.60 -65.45
C ALA A 54 -25.66 22.47 -64.99
N SER A 55 -26.47 23.47 -65.32
CA SER A 55 -27.93 23.45 -65.22
C SER A 55 -28.50 23.01 -66.56
N TYR A 56 -29.28 21.94 -66.59
CA TYR A 56 -30.03 21.50 -67.76
C TYR A 56 -31.52 21.44 -67.40
N SER A 57 -32.32 22.30 -68.03
CA SER A 57 -33.78 22.19 -68.10
C SER A 57 -34.16 21.63 -69.47
N PRO A 58 -34.97 20.56 -69.58
CA PRO A 58 -35.56 20.19 -70.84
C PRO A 58 -36.93 20.87 -71.03
N ALA A 59 -37.07 21.46 -72.21
CA ALA A 59 -38.29 22.02 -72.76
C ALA A 59 -39.29 20.92 -73.17
N ILE A 60 -40.58 21.25 -73.04
CA ILE A 60 -41.73 20.46 -73.49
C ILE A 60 -41.92 20.67 -75.01
N PRO A 61 -42.00 19.62 -75.85
CA PRO A 61 -42.50 19.77 -77.21
C PRO A 61 -44.00 19.44 -77.29
N HIS A 62 -44.78 20.44 -77.68
CA HIS A 62 -46.13 20.26 -78.22
C HIS A 62 -46.03 19.71 -79.65
N GLY A 63 -46.35 18.44 -79.83
CA GLY A 63 -46.53 17.82 -81.14
C GLY A 63 -48.02 17.65 -81.46
N ALA A 64 -48.50 18.46 -82.40
CA ALA A 64 -49.83 18.36 -82.98
C ALA A 64 -49.96 17.07 -83.83
N PHE A 65 -50.97 16.25 -83.53
CA PHE A 65 -51.37 15.13 -84.39
C PHE A 65 -52.42 15.63 -85.39
N SER A 66 -52.08 15.56 -86.68
CA SER A 66 -52.99 15.87 -87.79
C SER A 66 -53.92 14.69 -88.07
N GLN A 67 -55.17 15.04 -88.41
CA GLN A 67 -56.18 14.14 -88.94
C GLN A 67 -55.78 13.71 -90.36
N GLY A 68 -55.70 12.41 -90.59
CA GLY A 68 -55.66 11.80 -91.92
C GLY A 68 -56.83 10.83 -92.05
N GLY A 69 -57.90 11.29 -92.70
CA GLY A 69 -59.05 10.47 -93.05
C GLY A 69 -58.74 9.57 -94.24
N PHE A 70 -58.94 8.27 -94.06
CA PHE A 70 -59.01 7.30 -95.15
C PHE A 70 -60.41 6.67 -95.11
N SER A 71 -61.19 6.94 -96.14
CA SER A 71 -62.53 6.39 -96.38
C SER A 71 -62.44 5.34 -97.48
N VAL A 72 -62.82 4.10 -97.18
CA VAL A 72 -63.14 3.07 -98.19
C VAL A 72 -64.27 2.18 -97.66
N GLY A 73 -65.42 2.22 -98.34
CA GLY A 73 -66.15 1.02 -98.78
C GLY A 73 -67.07 0.27 -97.81
N GLY A 74 -68.35 0.69 -97.79
CA GLY A 74 -69.53 -0.14 -98.05
C GLY A 74 -69.68 -1.51 -97.38
N GLY A 75 -70.49 -1.55 -96.31
CA GLY A 75 -71.10 -2.77 -95.77
C GLY A 75 -72.15 -2.40 -94.72
N GLN A 76 -73.42 -2.31 -95.13
CA GLN A 76 -74.56 -2.10 -94.22
C GLN A 76 -74.82 -3.36 -93.39
N GLY A 77 -74.05 -3.53 -92.31
CA GLY A 77 -74.49 -4.25 -91.13
C GLY A 77 -75.01 -3.23 -90.13
N ASN A 78 -76.25 -3.38 -89.65
CA ASN A 78 -76.76 -2.61 -88.51
C ASN A 78 -75.95 -2.96 -87.27
N SER A 79 -74.78 -2.34 -87.10
CA SER A 79 -74.09 -2.30 -85.83
C SER A 79 -74.90 -1.40 -84.91
N ILE A 80 -75.63 -2.00 -83.97
CA ILE A 80 -76.17 -1.29 -82.81
C ILE A 80 -74.95 -0.82 -82.01
N SER A 81 -74.44 0.36 -82.35
CA SER A 81 -73.44 1.07 -81.56
C SER A 81 -74.16 1.56 -80.30
N MET A 82 -74.18 0.72 -79.26
CA MET A 82 -74.55 1.19 -77.93
C MET A 82 -73.60 2.34 -77.55
N PRO A 83 -74.10 3.50 -77.12
CA PRO A 83 -73.24 4.61 -76.74
C PRO A 83 -72.33 4.16 -75.60
N MET A 84 -71.01 4.19 -75.82
CA MET A 84 -70.05 4.02 -74.73
C MET A 84 -70.34 5.09 -73.68
N SER A 85 -70.36 4.69 -72.40
CA SER A 85 -70.54 5.66 -71.33
C SER A 85 -69.33 6.61 -71.31
N THR A 86 -69.55 7.86 -70.91
CA THR A 86 -68.46 8.83 -70.70
C THR A 86 -67.39 8.28 -69.75
N GLN A 87 -67.80 7.43 -68.80
CA GLN A 87 -66.91 6.77 -67.84
C GLN A 87 -66.02 5.71 -68.51
N ASP A 88 -66.55 4.93 -69.48
CA ASP A 88 -65.77 3.97 -70.27
C ASP A 88 -64.71 4.68 -71.11
N ILE A 89 -65.07 5.78 -71.77
CA ILE A 89 -64.15 6.57 -72.62
C ILE A 89 -63.01 7.16 -71.78
N GLN A 90 -63.32 7.72 -70.61
CA GLN A 90 -62.32 8.24 -69.70
C GLN A 90 -61.41 7.14 -69.16
N SER A 91 -61.97 5.97 -68.84
CA SER A 91 -61.23 4.80 -68.37
C SER A 91 -60.25 4.28 -69.43
N ASP A 92 -60.72 4.14 -70.68
CA ASP A 92 -59.87 3.71 -71.80
C ASP A 92 -58.74 4.70 -72.07
N ASN A 93 -59.01 6.00 -71.99
CA ASN A 93 -57.99 7.04 -72.10
C ASN A 93 -56.94 6.95 -70.99
N ARG A 94 -57.36 6.77 -69.73
CA ARG A 94 -56.44 6.59 -68.60
C ARG A 94 -55.58 5.33 -68.74
N LEU A 95 -56.18 4.20 -69.12
CA LEU A 95 -55.44 2.94 -69.36
C LEU A 95 -54.47 3.03 -70.55
N LYS A 96 -54.85 3.76 -71.61
CA LYS A 96 -53.96 4.04 -72.75
C LYS A 96 -52.78 4.91 -72.33
N VAL A 97 -53.03 5.98 -71.56
CA VAL A 97 -51.98 6.84 -71.01
C VAL A 97 -51.06 6.04 -70.10
N LEU A 98 -51.58 5.19 -69.22
CA LEU A 98 -50.78 4.27 -68.39
C LEU A 98 -49.85 3.42 -69.25
N HIS A 99 -50.38 2.79 -70.30
CA HIS A 99 -49.58 1.93 -71.18
C HIS A 99 -48.44 2.69 -71.87
N VAL A 100 -48.74 3.87 -72.42
CA VAL A 100 -47.75 4.73 -73.09
C VAL A 100 -46.71 5.25 -72.10
N SER A 101 -47.14 5.75 -70.94
CA SER A 101 -46.25 6.28 -69.91
C SER A 101 -45.36 5.20 -69.28
N ALA A 102 -45.87 3.98 -69.10
CA ALA A 102 -45.06 2.86 -68.61
C ALA A 102 -44.02 2.40 -69.64
N GLN A 103 -44.33 2.48 -70.94
CA GLN A 103 -43.38 2.20 -72.02
C GLN A 103 -42.30 3.27 -72.17
N SER A 104 -42.62 4.53 -71.84
CA SER A 104 -41.67 5.64 -71.90
C SER A 104 -40.75 5.73 -70.68
N VAL A 105 -40.93 4.86 -69.68
CA VAL A 105 -39.96 4.72 -68.58
C VAL A 105 -38.64 4.21 -69.14
N ASP A 106 -37.65 5.10 -69.18
CA ASP A 106 -36.31 4.82 -69.66
C ASP A 106 -35.64 3.72 -68.81
N LYS A 107 -35.40 2.57 -69.46
CA LYS A 107 -34.78 1.39 -68.85
C LYS A 107 -33.29 1.56 -68.56
N THR A 108 -32.66 2.61 -69.07
CA THR A 108 -31.26 2.95 -68.79
C THR A 108 -31.10 3.66 -67.44
N LEU A 109 -32.19 4.18 -66.87
CA LEU A 109 -32.17 4.80 -65.54
C LEU A 109 -31.93 3.76 -64.45
N PRO A 110 -31.34 4.15 -63.30
CA PRO A 110 -31.33 3.32 -62.10
C PRO A 110 -32.73 2.84 -61.72
N GLU A 111 -32.84 1.61 -61.17
CA GLU A 111 -34.11 0.98 -60.82
C GLU A 111 -35.02 1.89 -59.99
N VAL A 112 -34.45 2.64 -59.04
CA VAL A 112 -35.20 3.56 -58.17
C VAL A 112 -35.89 4.67 -58.95
N LEU A 113 -35.21 5.29 -59.93
CA LEU A 113 -35.79 6.35 -60.77
C LEU A 113 -36.82 5.78 -61.76
N GLN A 114 -36.61 4.56 -62.25
CA GLN A 114 -37.65 3.85 -63.01
C GLN A 114 -38.91 3.64 -62.16
N CYS A 115 -38.71 3.30 -60.89
CA CYS A 115 -39.79 3.01 -59.95
C CYS A 115 -40.57 4.27 -59.55
N GLU A 116 -39.89 5.39 -59.37
CA GLU A 116 -40.50 6.73 -59.20
C GLU A 116 -41.41 7.08 -60.37
N LYS A 117 -40.88 7.04 -61.59
CA LYS A 117 -41.66 7.32 -62.80
C LYS A 117 -42.85 6.36 -62.93
N MET A 118 -42.64 5.08 -62.66
CA MET A 118 -43.69 4.07 -62.75
C MET A 118 -44.80 4.30 -61.72
N ALA A 119 -44.48 4.70 -60.49
CA ALA A 119 -45.48 5.02 -59.47
C ALA A 119 -46.30 6.27 -59.83
N ASP A 120 -45.69 7.28 -60.45
CA ASP A 120 -46.42 8.46 -60.93
C ASP A 120 -47.44 8.08 -62.03
N THR A 121 -47.14 7.06 -62.84
CA THR A 121 -48.06 6.61 -63.90
C THR A 121 -49.34 5.97 -63.37
N ILE A 122 -49.33 5.39 -62.15
CA ILE A 122 -50.50 4.70 -61.59
C ILE A 122 -51.42 5.62 -60.78
N ALA A 123 -50.94 6.79 -60.33
CA ALA A 123 -51.71 7.74 -59.53
C ALA A 123 -53.11 8.10 -60.08
N PRO A 124 -53.34 8.28 -61.41
CA PRO A 124 -54.66 8.60 -61.93
C PRO A 124 -55.58 7.37 -62.12
N ILE A 125 -55.10 6.14 -61.90
CA ILE A 125 -55.84 4.90 -62.17
C ILE A 125 -56.77 4.53 -61.00
N THR A 126 -58.06 4.43 -61.30
CA THR A 126 -59.12 4.12 -60.32
C THR A 126 -59.44 2.62 -60.26
N ASP A 127 -60.18 2.19 -59.24
CA ASP A 127 -60.67 0.80 -59.13
C ASP A 127 -61.54 0.39 -60.32
N TYR A 128 -62.31 1.34 -60.87
CA TYR A 128 -63.08 1.12 -62.08
C TYR A 128 -62.17 0.79 -63.27
N ASP A 129 -61.06 1.51 -63.43
CA ASP A 129 -60.07 1.23 -64.48
C ASP A 129 -59.38 -0.11 -64.28
N ARG A 130 -59.06 -0.47 -63.03
CA ARG A 130 -58.47 -1.76 -62.65
C ARG A 130 -59.39 -2.94 -63.01
N SER A 131 -60.70 -2.77 -62.83
CA SER A 131 -61.71 -3.79 -63.18
C SER A 131 -61.81 -4.04 -64.70
N ARG A 132 -61.62 -2.98 -65.51
CA ARG A 132 -61.69 -3.02 -66.98
C ARG A 132 -60.33 -3.28 -67.66
N ALA A 133 -59.25 -3.36 -66.88
CA ALA A 133 -57.90 -3.52 -67.39
C ALA A 133 -57.71 -4.84 -68.16
N LYS A 134 -57.17 -4.76 -69.38
CA LYS A 134 -56.71 -5.91 -70.17
C LYS A 134 -55.47 -6.55 -69.53
N PRO A 135 -55.09 -7.81 -69.85
CA PRO A 135 -53.93 -8.47 -69.25
C PRO A 135 -52.63 -7.66 -69.31
N VAL A 136 -52.37 -6.97 -70.43
CA VAL A 136 -51.20 -6.09 -70.58
C VAL A 136 -51.23 -4.89 -69.62
N HIS A 137 -52.41 -4.31 -69.37
CA HIS A 137 -52.56 -3.23 -68.40
C HIS A 137 -52.43 -3.78 -66.97
N LYS A 138 -53.00 -4.95 -66.66
CA LYS A 138 -52.90 -5.57 -65.33
C LYS A 138 -51.45 -5.83 -64.92
N ALA A 139 -50.60 -6.29 -65.84
CA ALA A 139 -49.17 -6.48 -65.56
C ALA A 139 -48.44 -5.16 -65.26
N ILE A 140 -48.76 -4.09 -66.00
CA ILE A 140 -48.22 -2.74 -65.76
C ILE A 140 -48.69 -2.20 -64.41
N ILE A 141 -50.00 -2.32 -64.12
CA ILE A 141 -50.61 -1.92 -62.85
C ILE A 141 -49.91 -2.62 -61.69
N ALA A 142 -49.74 -3.94 -61.74
CA ALA A 142 -49.09 -4.70 -60.66
C ALA A 142 -47.64 -4.24 -60.43
N LYS A 143 -46.88 -3.97 -61.50
CA LYS A 143 -45.51 -3.44 -61.38
C LYS A 143 -45.51 -2.03 -60.78
N ALA A 144 -46.43 -1.17 -61.20
CA ALA A 144 -46.54 0.19 -60.71
C ALA A 144 -47.01 0.24 -59.25
N ASP A 145 -47.94 -0.62 -58.84
CA ASP A 145 -48.35 -0.79 -57.44
C ASP A 145 -47.19 -1.25 -56.57
N SER A 146 -46.42 -2.24 -57.03
CA SER A 146 -45.20 -2.67 -56.33
C SER A 146 -44.22 -1.51 -56.14
N CYS A 147 -44.07 -0.67 -57.16
CA CYS A 147 -43.25 0.53 -57.06
C CYS A 147 -43.82 1.58 -56.10
N ALA A 148 -45.12 1.87 -56.18
CA ALA A 148 -45.78 2.77 -55.24
C ALA A 148 -45.61 2.31 -53.79
N ASN A 149 -45.68 1.00 -53.52
CA ASN A 149 -45.44 0.42 -52.21
C ASN A 149 -43.99 0.61 -51.74
N LYS A 150 -42.99 0.29 -52.59
CA LYS A 150 -41.56 0.53 -52.27
C LYS A 150 -41.30 2.00 -51.93
N ILE A 151 -41.92 2.92 -52.68
CA ILE A 151 -41.81 4.37 -52.46
C ILE A 151 -42.47 4.78 -51.15
N SER A 152 -43.67 4.26 -50.85
CA SER A 152 -44.39 4.55 -49.61
C SER A 152 -43.57 4.09 -48.39
N GLU A 153 -43.02 2.88 -48.43
CA GLU A 153 -42.14 2.37 -47.38
C GLU A 153 -40.85 3.20 -47.22
N SER A 154 -40.27 3.63 -48.34
CA SER A 154 -39.11 4.52 -48.35
C SER A 154 -39.43 5.87 -47.71
N ASN A 155 -40.55 6.50 -48.09
CA ASN A 155 -41.01 7.74 -47.48
C ASN A 155 -41.24 7.59 -45.97
N ALA A 156 -41.79 6.46 -45.52
CA ALA A 156 -41.96 6.18 -44.09
C ALA A 156 -40.62 6.07 -43.35
N ARG A 157 -39.61 5.40 -43.94
CA ARG A 157 -38.25 5.33 -43.37
C ARG A 157 -37.56 6.69 -43.33
N LEU A 158 -37.62 7.46 -44.43
CA LEU A 158 -37.03 8.81 -44.53
C LEU A 158 -37.71 9.81 -43.58
N GLY A 159 -39.04 9.72 -43.41
CA GLY A 159 -39.77 10.51 -42.42
C GLY A 159 -39.31 10.20 -40.98
N ARG A 160 -39.16 8.92 -40.61
CA ARG A 160 -38.60 8.53 -39.31
C ARG A 160 -37.16 9.00 -39.11
N LEU A 161 -36.34 8.96 -40.17
CA LEU A 161 -34.97 9.48 -40.13
C LEU A 161 -34.96 10.98 -39.79
N GLU A 162 -35.81 11.77 -40.44
CA GLU A 162 -35.89 13.22 -40.21
C GLU A 162 -36.39 13.58 -38.80
N GLU A 163 -37.46 12.92 -38.36
CA GLU A 163 -38.04 13.11 -37.03
C GLU A 163 -37.03 12.76 -35.93
N SER A 164 -36.40 11.58 -36.04
CA SER A 164 -35.42 11.11 -35.05
C SER A 164 -34.13 11.92 -35.06
N ALA A 165 -33.65 12.37 -36.22
CA ALA A 165 -32.51 13.28 -36.32
C ALA A 165 -32.79 14.60 -35.60
N SER A 166 -33.97 15.17 -35.81
CA SER A 166 -34.39 16.42 -35.18
C SER A 166 -34.52 16.27 -33.66
N ALA A 167 -35.12 15.17 -33.19
CA ALA A 167 -35.21 14.86 -31.76
C ALA A 167 -33.83 14.68 -31.10
N TYR A 168 -32.88 14.07 -31.81
CA TYR A 168 -31.49 13.92 -31.36
C TYR A 168 -30.77 15.26 -31.30
N GLU A 169 -30.88 16.13 -32.30
CA GLU A 169 -30.26 17.47 -32.27
C GLU A 169 -30.75 18.31 -31.08
N ASN A 170 -32.04 18.22 -30.76
CA ASN A 170 -32.66 19.01 -29.69
C ASN A 170 -32.30 18.52 -28.27
N SER A 171 -32.19 17.21 -28.05
CA SER A 171 -32.06 16.65 -26.69
C SER A 171 -30.72 15.96 -26.41
N LYS A 172 -30.12 15.32 -27.42
CA LYS A 172 -28.93 14.46 -27.31
C LYS A 172 -28.98 13.47 -26.14
N SER A 173 -30.19 13.01 -25.80
CA SER A 173 -30.43 12.01 -24.76
C SER A 173 -30.10 10.61 -25.26
N SER A 174 -29.98 9.63 -24.35
CA SER A 174 -29.72 8.24 -24.74
C SER A 174 -30.83 7.68 -25.65
N SER A 175 -32.10 7.94 -25.33
CA SER A 175 -33.24 7.47 -26.12
C SER A 175 -33.25 8.07 -27.53
N THR A 176 -33.04 9.38 -27.65
CA THR A 176 -33.02 10.05 -28.96
C THR A 176 -31.78 9.70 -29.79
N THR A 177 -30.63 9.46 -29.15
CA THR A 177 -29.43 8.93 -29.82
C THR A 177 -29.71 7.54 -30.40
N ILE A 178 -30.31 6.64 -29.62
CA ILE A 178 -30.65 5.28 -30.08
C ILE A 178 -31.70 5.32 -31.19
N ALA A 179 -32.72 6.16 -31.08
CA ALA A 179 -33.76 6.32 -32.10
C ALA A 179 -33.17 6.78 -33.45
N ALA A 180 -32.33 7.83 -33.44
CA ALA A 180 -31.68 8.32 -34.66
C ALA A 180 -30.73 7.27 -35.25
N ALA A 181 -29.95 6.58 -34.41
CA ALA A 181 -29.08 5.49 -34.86
C ALA A 181 -29.86 4.34 -35.52
N ASN A 182 -31.00 3.95 -34.94
CA ASN A 182 -31.86 2.90 -35.50
C ASN A 182 -32.47 3.32 -36.84
N ALA A 183 -33.02 4.53 -36.91
CA ALA A 183 -33.59 5.06 -38.15
C ALA A 183 -32.55 5.13 -39.28
N TYR A 184 -31.30 5.48 -38.96
CA TYR A 184 -30.19 5.41 -39.92
C TYR A 184 -29.92 3.97 -40.38
N SER A 185 -29.88 3.00 -39.47
CA SER A 185 -29.62 1.60 -39.82
C SER A 185 -30.75 0.91 -40.60
N GLU A 186 -31.96 1.48 -40.58
CA GLU A 186 -33.10 1.01 -41.39
C GLU A 186 -33.00 1.46 -42.85
N LEU A 187 -32.18 2.47 -43.17
CA LEU A 187 -32.00 2.93 -44.54
C LEU A 187 -31.35 1.83 -45.38
N ASN A 188 -31.79 1.73 -46.63
CA ASN A 188 -31.21 0.84 -47.62
C ASN A 188 -30.80 1.60 -48.89
N SER A 189 -30.18 0.90 -49.83
CA SER A 189 -29.70 1.48 -51.09
C SER A 189 -30.82 2.07 -51.95
N PHE A 190 -32.06 1.58 -51.82
CA PHE A 190 -33.21 2.17 -52.51
C PHE A 190 -33.48 3.58 -52.00
N ASP A 191 -33.48 3.77 -50.68
CA ASP A 191 -33.74 5.06 -50.04
C ASP A 191 -32.70 6.12 -50.44
N GLU A 192 -31.41 5.76 -50.43
CA GLU A 192 -30.30 6.66 -50.75
C GLU A 192 -30.25 7.08 -52.23
N SER A 193 -30.88 6.27 -53.10
CA SER A 193 -30.91 6.50 -54.55
C SER A 193 -32.18 7.24 -55.03
N ARG A 194 -33.08 7.60 -54.11
CA ARG A 194 -34.29 8.38 -54.39
C ARG A 194 -33.94 9.78 -54.90
N SER A 195 -34.71 10.32 -55.84
CA SER A 195 -34.46 11.68 -56.36
C SER A 195 -34.57 12.77 -55.29
N ASN A 196 -35.48 12.61 -54.33
CA ASN A 196 -35.68 13.53 -53.22
C ASN A 196 -34.72 13.30 -52.03
N PHE A 197 -33.84 12.29 -52.07
CA PHE A 197 -32.96 11.96 -50.95
C PHE A 197 -32.06 13.13 -50.53
N SER A 198 -31.73 14.03 -51.47
CA SER A 198 -30.96 15.24 -51.22
C SER A 198 -31.55 16.11 -50.09
N MET A 199 -32.88 16.12 -49.90
CA MET A 199 -33.56 16.83 -48.82
C MET A 199 -33.24 16.25 -47.44
N TYR A 200 -32.91 14.96 -47.38
CA TYR A 200 -32.64 14.22 -46.13
C TYR A 200 -31.15 14.14 -45.78
N LYS A 201 -30.24 14.72 -46.58
CA LYS A 201 -28.79 14.65 -46.33
C LYS A 201 -28.37 15.16 -44.95
N ARG A 202 -29.03 16.20 -44.44
CA ARG A 202 -28.78 16.68 -43.06
C ARG A 202 -29.18 15.62 -42.04
N ALA A 203 -30.41 15.11 -42.13
CA ALA A 203 -30.91 14.07 -41.22
C ALA A 203 -30.05 12.80 -41.27
N GLN A 204 -29.59 12.39 -42.46
CA GLN A 204 -28.65 11.29 -42.66
C GLN A 204 -27.32 11.55 -41.94
N SER A 205 -26.70 12.72 -42.15
CA SER A 205 -25.42 13.08 -41.51
C SER A 205 -25.51 13.09 -39.98
N VAL A 206 -26.59 13.65 -39.44
CA VAL A 206 -26.86 13.69 -38.00
C VAL A 206 -27.07 12.29 -37.44
N SER A 207 -27.92 11.50 -38.07
CA SER A 207 -28.25 10.15 -37.60
C SER A 207 -27.08 9.18 -37.75
N LYS A 208 -26.21 9.38 -38.76
CA LYS A 208 -24.94 8.67 -38.89
C LYS A 208 -24.02 8.91 -37.69
N LYS A 209 -23.89 10.17 -37.22
CA LYS A 209 -23.13 10.47 -36.00
C LYS A 209 -23.73 9.79 -34.77
N ALA A 210 -25.05 9.77 -34.65
CA ALA A 210 -25.73 9.05 -33.58
C ALA A 210 -25.48 7.53 -33.66
N PHE A 211 -25.47 6.97 -34.86
CA PHE A 211 -25.12 5.57 -35.11
C PHE A 211 -23.68 5.25 -34.69
N GLU A 212 -22.71 6.07 -35.08
CA GLU A 212 -21.31 5.93 -34.67
C GLU A 212 -21.16 6.02 -33.13
N ALA A 213 -21.85 6.97 -32.48
CA ALA A 213 -21.87 7.10 -31.03
C ALA A 213 -22.47 5.86 -30.34
N LYS A 214 -23.55 5.30 -30.90
CA LYS A 214 -24.16 4.04 -30.42
C LYS A 214 -23.20 2.86 -30.57
N GLN A 215 -22.44 2.78 -31.67
CA GLN A 215 -21.45 1.71 -31.87
C GLN A 215 -20.30 1.79 -30.87
N GLN A 216 -19.75 2.98 -30.66
CA GLN A 216 -18.72 3.18 -29.63
C GLN A 216 -19.25 2.86 -28.23
N SER A 217 -20.51 3.18 -27.96
CA SER A 217 -21.18 2.79 -26.72
C SER A 217 -21.27 1.27 -26.57
N ASN A 218 -21.70 0.55 -27.61
CA ASN A 218 -21.72 -0.92 -27.61
C ASN A 218 -20.34 -1.51 -27.29
N GLN A 219 -19.27 -0.99 -27.89
CA GLN A 219 -17.90 -1.44 -27.65
C GLN A 219 -17.49 -1.25 -26.18
N ARG A 220 -17.73 -0.06 -25.61
CA ARG A 220 -17.41 0.22 -24.20
C ARG A 220 -18.22 -0.65 -23.24
N ILE A 221 -19.51 -0.88 -23.53
CA ILE A 221 -20.37 -1.75 -22.71
C ILE A 221 -19.93 -3.21 -22.81
N SER A 222 -19.52 -3.70 -23.98
CA SER A 222 -18.97 -5.07 -24.13
C SER A 222 -17.69 -5.24 -23.32
N ALA A 223 -16.73 -4.32 -23.48
CA ALA A 223 -15.49 -4.34 -22.72
C ALA A 223 -15.73 -4.29 -21.21
N LEU A 224 -16.69 -3.47 -20.75
CA LEU A 224 -17.08 -3.43 -19.34
C LEU A 224 -17.71 -4.75 -18.88
N SER A 225 -18.53 -5.38 -19.71
CA SER A 225 -19.15 -6.68 -19.40
C SER A 225 -18.11 -7.79 -19.29
N GLU A 226 -17.11 -7.78 -20.18
CA GLU A 226 -15.97 -8.70 -20.15
C GLU A 226 -15.12 -8.47 -18.89
N ALA A 227 -14.80 -7.22 -18.56
CA ALA A 227 -14.05 -6.88 -17.34
C ALA A 227 -14.81 -7.25 -16.07
N ASN A 228 -16.13 -7.05 -16.03
CA ASN A 228 -16.97 -7.51 -14.91
C ASN A 228 -16.89 -9.03 -14.76
N SER A 229 -16.92 -9.78 -15.86
CA SER A 229 -16.84 -11.24 -15.83
C SER A 229 -15.47 -11.69 -15.31
N ALA A 230 -14.38 -11.10 -15.81
CA ALA A 230 -13.03 -11.37 -15.32
C ALA A 230 -12.85 -11.02 -13.83
N TYR A 231 -13.52 -9.97 -13.35
CA TYR A 231 -13.55 -9.64 -11.92
C TYR A 231 -14.28 -10.72 -11.11
N PHE A 232 -15.45 -11.19 -11.56
CA PHE A 232 -16.17 -12.26 -10.84
C PHE A 232 -15.45 -13.62 -10.89
N ASP A 233 -14.68 -13.89 -11.95
CA ASP A 233 -13.93 -15.15 -12.09
C ASP A 233 -12.64 -15.17 -11.24
N SER A 234 -11.94 -14.03 -11.13
CA SER A 234 -10.63 -13.95 -10.47
C SER A 234 -10.63 -13.27 -9.10
N ASP A 235 -11.59 -12.38 -8.85
CA ASP A 235 -11.65 -11.46 -7.70
C ASP A 235 -10.31 -10.75 -7.41
N SER A 236 -9.58 -10.44 -8.49
CA SER A 236 -8.24 -9.85 -8.44
C SER A 236 -8.29 -8.32 -8.45
N LEU A 237 -7.32 -7.70 -7.76
CA LEU A 237 -7.16 -6.24 -7.73
C LEU A 237 -6.93 -5.65 -9.13
N THR A 238 -6.27 -6.41 -10.02
CA THR A 238 -6.05 -6.01 -11.42
C THR A 238 -7.38 -5.90 -12.17
N ALA A 239 -8.24 -6.93 -12.07
CA ALA A 239 -9.56 -6.91 -12.69
C ALA A 239 -10.46 -5.81 -12.09
N GLU A 240 -10.38 -5.58 -10.78
CA GLU A 240 -11.10 -4.48 -10.12
C GLU A 240 -10.68 -3.09 -10.61
N ASN A 241 -9.37 -2.88 -10.81
CA ASN A 241 -8.82 -1.63 -11.34
C ASN A 241 -9.24 -1.42 -12.80
N GLU A 242 -9.30 -2.49 -13.59
CA GLU A 242 -9.79 -2.46 -14.97
C GLU A 242 -11.27 -2.08 -15.05
N VAL A 243 -12.14 -2.74 -14.27
CA VAL A 243 -13.57 -2.38 -14.15
C VAL A 243 -13.72 -0.92 -13.71
N SER A 244 -12.94 -0.48 -12.73
CA SER A 244 -12.96 0.90 -12.23
C SER A 244 -12.55 1.91 -13.29
N SER A 245 -11.55 1.59 -14.10
CA SER A 245 -11.08 2.42 -15.21
C SER A 245 -12.14 2.53 -16.31
N LEU A 246 -12.70 1.40 -16.75
CA LEU A 246 -13.74 1.34 -17.77
C LEU A 246 -15.03 2.03 -17.29
N TYR A 247 -15.44 1.84 -16.04
CA TYR A 247 -16.61 2.52 -15.48
C TYR A 247 -16.46 4.05 -15.46
N LYS A 248 -15.25 4.55 -15.17
CA LYS A 248 -14.94 5.99 -15.20
C LYS A 248 -14.93 6.55 -16.63
N SER A 249 -14.54 5.76 -17.63
CA SER A 249 -14.51 6.18 -19.04
C SER A 249 -15.88 6.15 -19.72
N LEU A 250 -16.90 5.55 -19.09
CA LEU A 250 -18.27 5.58 -19.58
C LEU A 250 -18.82 7.01 -19.70
N SER A 251 -19.34 7.30 -20.89
CA SER A 251 -20.06 8.53 -21.23
C SER A 251 -21.47 8.55 -20.64
N SER A 252 -22.12 9.72 -20.71
CA SER A 252 -23.53 9.87 -20.32
C SER A 252 -24.47 9.02 -21.17
N LEU A 253 -24.12 8.74 -22.43
CA LEU A 253 -24.89 7.83 -23.28
C LEU A 253 -24.87 6.43 -22.65
N ASP A 254 -23.69 5.90 -22.37
CA ASP A 254 -23.47 4.53 -21.86
C ASP A 254 -24.21 4.28 -20.55
N LYS A 255 -24.14 5.22 -19.61
CA LYS A 255 -24.74 5.09 -18.27
C LYS A 255 -26.28 5.13 -18.29
N ASN A 256 -26.87 5.72 -19.33
CA ASN A 256 -28.31 5.98 -19.42
C ASN A 256 -29.02 5.10 -20.46
N ARG A 257 -28.36 4.08 -21.01
CA ARG A 257 -29.02 3.15 -21.94
C ARG A 257 -30.08 2.32 -21.22
N ALA A 258 -31.18 2.08 -21.93
CA ALA A 258 -32.32 1.36 -21.37
C ALA A 258 -32.21 -0.16 -21.51
N ASP A 259 -31.35 -0.65 -22.40
CA ASP A 259 -31.21 -2.09 -22.67
C ASP A 259 -30.65 -2.86 -21.46
N VAL A 260 -31.10 -4.11 -21.33
CA VAL A 260 -30.85 -4.94 -20.15
C VAL A 260 -29.35 -5.19 -19.96
N GLN A 261 -28.64 -5.49 -21.05
CA GLN A 261 -27.20 -5.79 -21.00
C GLN A 261 -26.41 -4.58 -20.47
N SER A 262 -26.67 -3.38 -21.00
CA SER A 262 -26.01 -2.16 -20.54
C SER A 262 -26.33 -1.85 -19.07
N LYS A 263 -27.61 -1.92 -18.67
CA LYS A 263 -28.01 -1.69 -17.26
C LYS A 263 -27.29 -2.64 -16.30
N THR A 264 -27.26 -3.92 -16.61
CA THR A 264 -26.60 -4.93 -15.77
C THR A 264 -25.09 -4.67 -15.68
N ALA A 265 -24.42 -4.46 -16.82
CA ALA A 265 -22.98 -4.21 -16.84
C ALA A 265 -22.59 -2.94 -16.06
N VAL A 266 -23.34 -1.85 -16.25
CA VAL A 266 -23.10 -0.57 -15.55
C VAL A 266 -23.39 -0.69 -14.06
N GLN A 267 -24.47 -1.37 -13.67
CA GLN A 267 -24.82 -1.54 -12.25
C GLN A 267 -23.82 -2.44 -11.52
N ASN A 268 -23.37 -3.52 -12.15
CA ASN A 268 -22.32 -4.39 -11.58
C ASN A 268 -21.03 -3.62 -11.37
N ALA A 269 -20.57 -2.89 -12.40
CA ALA A 269 -19.38 -2.07 -12.31
C ALA A 269 -19.49 -0.99 -11.24
N LYS A 270 -20.66 -0.34 -11.10
CA LYS A 270 -20.94 0.62 -10.03
C LYS A 270 -20.80 -0.02 -8.65
N ASN A 271 -21.37 -1.21 -8.44
CA ASN A 271 -21.27 -1.92 -7.17
C ASN A 271 -19.81 -2.28 -6.83
N ILE A 272 -19.04 -2.72 -7.82
CA ILE A 272 -17.61 -3.04 -7.66
C ILE A 272 -16.83 -1.78 -7.26
N VAL A 273 -17.04 -0.66 -7.96
CA VAL A 273 -16.37 0.62 -7.66
C VAL A 273 -16.73 1.17 -6.28
N GLU A 274 -18.00 1.08 -5.87
CA GLU A 274 -18.40 1.50 -4.51
C GLU A 274 -17.83 0.56 -3.45
N GLY A 275 -17.78 -0.76 -3.70
CA GLY A 275 -17.08 -1.72 -2.85
C GLY A 275 -15.60 -1.38 -2.69
N ALA A 276 -14.93 -1.00 -3.78
CA ALA A 276 -13.53 -0.57 -3.78
C ALA A 276 -13.31 0.69 -2.93
N LYS A 277 -14.20 1.68 -3.04
CA LYS A 277 -14.16 2.89 -2.20
C LYS A 277 -14.30 2.56 -0.71
N VAL A 278 -15.27 1.71 -0.36
CA VAL A 278 -15.46 1.29 1.05
C VAL A 278 -14.21 0.59 1.58
N ARG A 279 -13.61 -0.33 0.81
CA ARG A 279 -12.35 -0.99 1.18
C ARG A 279 -11.20 0.00 1.34
N ALA A 280 -11.06 0.96 0.42
CA ALA A 280 -10.02 1.98 0.51
C ALA A 280 -10.18 2.85 1.77
N SER A 281 -11.41 3.26 2.11
CA SER A 281 -11.69 3.98 3.35
C SER A 281 -11.37 3.15 4.60
N GLN A 282 -11.73 1.86 4.61
CA GLN A 282 -11.38 0.95 5.73
C GLN A 282 -9.86 0.79 5.87
N LEU A 283 -9.13 0.66 4.77
CA LEU A 283 -7.66 0.60 4.80
C LEU A 283 -7.04 1.89 5.33
N GLN A 284 -7.58 3.06 4.96
CA GLN A 284 -7.14 4.35 5.52
C GLN A 284 -7.42 4.45 7.02
N GLU A 285 -8.54 3.93 7.51
CA GLU A 285 -8.83 3.88 8.94
C GLU A 285 -7.85 2.96 9.68
N VAL A 286 -7.52 1.80 9.11
CA VAL A 286 -6.51 0.88 9.65
C VAL A 286 -5.13 1.54 9.65
N GLU A 287 -4.72 2.20 8.58
CA GLU A 287 -3.46 2.93 8.49
C GLU A 287 -3.38 4.03 9.55
N LYS A 288 -4.45 4.82 9.71
CA LYS A 288 -4.56 5.86 10.75
C LYS A 288 -4.47 5.26 12.16
N TYR A 289 -5.11 4.12 12.39
CA TYR A 289 -5.05 3.41 13.66
C TYR A 289 -3.63 2.87 13.94
N LEU A 290 -2.96 2.30 12.94
CA LEU A 290 -1.57 1.85 13.04
C LEU A 290 -0.61 3.01 13.35
N GLU A 291 -0.78 4.16 12.70
CA GLU A 291 0.04 5.35 12.98
C GLU A 291 -0.26 5.93 14.38
N GLN A 292 -1.51 5.87 14.84
CA GLN A 292 -1.87 6.22 16.22
C GLN A 292 -1.25 5.27 17.23
N LEU A 293 -1.28 3.96 16.99
CA LEU A 293 -0.61 2.96 17.83
C LEU A 293 0.89 3.20 17.87
N LYS A 294 1.52 3.39 16.72
CA LYS A 294 2.94 3.72 16.63
C LYS A 294 3.27 4.98 17.42
N THR A 295 2.47 6.03 17.34
CA THR A 295 2.69 7.28 18.09
C THR A 295 2.46 7.11 19.59
N LYS A 296 1.39 6.40 19.99
CA LYS A 296 1.01 6.18 21.40
C LYS A 296 1.99 5.26 22.11
N TYR A 297 2.39 4.15 21.48
CA TYR A 297 3.32 3.20 22.06
C TYR A 297 4.77 3.66 21.95
N ALA A 298 5.19 4.34 20.86
CA ALA A 298 6.51 4.96 20.82
C ALA A 298 6.65 6.03 21.92
N ARG A 299 5.65 6.88 22.15
CA ARG A 299 5.69 7.86 23.25
C ARG A 299 5.61 7.22 24.63
N SER A 300 4.70 6.27 24.86
CA SER A 300 4.56 5.60 26.16
C SER A 300 5.82 4.82 26.55
N THR A 301 6.43 4.10 25.60
CA THR A 301 7.62 3.29 25.88
C THR A 301 8.86 4.17 25.99
N VAL A 302 9.00 5.24 25.20
CA VAL A 302 10.10 6.21 25.32
C VAL A 302 9.97 7.09 26.56
N ASP A 303 8.77 7.47 27.00
CA ASP A 303 8.57 8.24 28.23
C ASP A 303 8.75 7.38 29.49
N LYS A 304 8.30 6.10 29.48
CA LYS A 304 8.57 5.17 30.59
C LYS A 304 10.04 4.78 30.65
N ALA A 305 10.65 4.44 29.51
CA ALA A 305 12.08 4.18 29.44
C ALA A 305 12.88 5.44 29.78
N GLY A 306 12.44 6.63 29.35
CA GLY A 306 13.05 7.92 29.65
C GLY A 306 12.98 8.29 31.13
N LYS A 307 11.85 8.02 31.82
CA LYS A 307 11.74 8.17 33.28
C LYS A 307 12.65 7.20 34.03
N LEU A 308 12.66 5.92 33.65
CA LEU A 308 13.57 4.91 34.22
C LEU A 308 15.05 5.26 33.95
N LEU A 309 15.39 5.73 32.74
CA LEU A 309 16.72 6.21 32.38
C LEU A 309 17.13 7.41 33.22
N THR A 310 16.22 8.36 33.46
CA THR A 310 16.53 9.57 34.25
C THR A 310 16.75 9.23 35.73
N GLU A 311 16.08 8.20 36.27
CA GLU A 311 16.32 7.68 37.63
C GLU A 311 17.58 6.81 37.74
N LEU A 312 18.01 6.15 36.65
CA LEU A 312 19.19 5.25 36.62
C LEU A 312 20.51 5.95 36.23
N TYR A 313 20.50 7.24 35.87
CA TYR A 313 21.67 7.95 35.35
C TYR A 313 22.63 8.51 36.44
N THR A 314 22.91 7.73 37.48
CA THR A 314 24.05 7.92 38.38
C THR A 314 24.87 6.61 38.56
N THR A 315 25.46 6.13 37.45
CA THR A 315 26.58 5.13 37.37
C THR A 315 26.23 3.64 37.60
N PRO A 316 27.10 2.72 37.14
CA PRO A 316 27.21 2.15 35.79
C PRO A 316 26.27 0.93 35.60
N VAL A 317 25.03 1.19 35.15
CA VAL A 317 24.02 0.16 34.78
C VAL A 317 23.95 -0.02 33.26
N THR A 318 24.78 0.71 32.51
CA THR A 318 24.77 0.82 31.04
C THR A 318 24.92 -0.52 30.32
N LEU A 319 25.82 -1.41 30.75
CA LEU A 319 26.04 -2.71 30.07
C LEU A 319 24.85 -3.69 30.20
N PHE A 320 24.08 -3.63 31.29
CA PHE A 320 22.91 -4.49 31.46
C PHE A 320 21.71 -3.95 30.68
N ILE A 321 21.51 -2.62 30.72
CA ILE A 321 20.46 -1.94 29.96
C ILE A 321 20.72 -2.05 28.45
N GLU A 322 21.96 -1.93 27.99
CA GLU A 322 22.32 -2.12 26.58
C GLU A 322 21.97 -3.55 26.10
N LYS A 323 22.20 -4.57 26.94
CA LYS A 323 21.88 -5.96 26.61
C LYS A 323 20.37 -6.25 26.59
N GLU A 324 19.60 -5.59 27.45
CA GLU A 324 18.13 -5.69 27.43
C GLU A 324 17.52 -4.85 26.28
N ILE A 325 18.10 -3.69 25.94
CA ILE A 325 17.75 -2.93 24.73
C ILE A 325 18.04 -3.73 23.46
N GLU A 326 19.16 -4.46 23.43
CA GLU A 326 19.50 -5.38 22.35
C GLU A 326 18.46 -6.51 22.22
N LYS A 327 18.05 -7.13 23.34
CA LYS A 327 16.95 -8.12 23.34
C LYS A 327 15.61 -7.54 22.88
N ILE A 328 15.28 -6.30 23.26
CA ILE A 328 14.06 -5.62 22.80
C ILE A 328 14.13 -5.36 21.29
N ASN A 329 15.28 -4.94 20.78
CA ASN A 329 15.49 -4.72 19.35
C ASN A 329 15.46 -6.04 18.57
N ASP A 330 16.08 -7.10 19.08
CA ASP A 330 16.03 -8.45 18.49
C ASP A 330 14.61 -9.00 18.49
N LEU A 331 13.85 -8.80 19.56
CA LEU A 331 12.45 -9.21 19.61
C LEU A 331 11.59 -8.40 18.63
N LYS A 332 11.80 -7.09 18.56
CA LYS A 332 11.14 -6.21 17.57
C LYS A 332 11.44 -6.68 16.15
N ASN A 333 12.70 -6.98 15.84
CA ASN A 333 13.11 -7.47 14.52
C ASN A 333 12.53 -8.86 14.24
N THR A 334 12.53 -9.76 15.22
CA THR A 334 11.95 -11.11 15.10
C THR A 334 10.45 -11.04 14.86
N ILE A 335 9.73 -10.17 15.58
CA ILE A 335 8.29 -9.94 15.38
C ILE A 335 8.03 -9.35 14.00
N PHE A 336 8.85 -8.37 13.57
CA PHE A 336 8.70 -7.77 12.26
C PHE A 336 8.96 -8.78 11.14
N GLU A 337 9.95 -9.66 11.30
CA GLU A 337 10.25 -10.74 10.36
C GLU A 337 9.19 -11.85 10.37
N VAL A 338 8.61 -12.21 11.53
CA VAL A 338 7.48 -13.16 11.60
C VAL A 338 6.25 -12.58 10.93
N LEU A 339 5.89 -11.34 11.24
CA LEU A 339 4.76 -10.64 10.60
C LEU A 339 4.97 -10.50 9.10
N LYS A 340 6.18 -10.12 8.68
CA LYS A 340 6.55 -10.04 7.26
C LYS A 340 6.49 -11.39 6.60
N LYS A 341 6.98 -12.46 7.24
CA LYS A 341 6.92 -13.83 6.71
C LYS A 341 5.50 -14.35 6.63
N GLU A 342 4.63 -14.10 7.60
CA GLU A 342 3.21 -14.45 7.53
C GLU A 342 2.48 -13.62 6.46
N LEU A 343 2.79 -12.33 6.34
CA LEU A 343 2.28 -11.46 5.28
C LEU A 343 2.74 -11.93 3.90
N ASP A 344 4.01 -12.32 3.75
CA ASP A 344 4.60 -12.91 2.55
C ASP A 344 4.01 -14.30 2.26
N THR A 345 3.68 -15.09 3.29
CA THR A 345 3.01 -16.40 3.15
C THR A 345 1.55 -16.22 2.70
N LEU A 346 0.87 -15.18 3.18
CA LEU A 346 -0.45 -14.76 2.71
C LEU A 346 -0.39 -14.23 1.27
N TYR A 347 0.69 -13.52 0.92
CA TYR A 347 0.97 -13.06 -0.45
C TYR A 347 1.36 -14.21 -1.39
N LEU A 348 2.04 -15.26 -0.90
CA LEU A 348 2.40 -16.45 -1.69
C LEU A 348 1.23 -17.45 -1.81
N ALA A 349 0.29 -17.44 -0.87
CA ALA A 349 -1.00 -18.13 -0.96
C ALA A 349 -1.99 -17.43 -1.91
N ASP A 350 -1.53 -16.43 -2.69
CA ASP A 350 -2.28 -15.68 -3.72
C ASP A 350 -2.96 -16.59 -4.75
N ALA A 351 -2.44 -17.79 -4.99
CA ALA A 351 -2.81 -18.55 -6.18
C ALA A 351 -4.14 -19.32 -6.11
N GLN A 352 -4.76 -19.58 -4.94
CA GLN A 352 -5.80 -20.65 -4.89
C GLN A 352 -7.06 -20.47 -4.02
N ASN A 353 -7.25 -19.45 -3.17
CA ASN A 353 -8.45 -19.41 -2.29
C ASN A 353 -9.26 -18.10 -2.31
N SER A 354 -10.57 -18.21 -2.10
CA SER A 354 -11.56 -17.12 -2.22
C SER A 354 -11.43 -16.03 -1.15
N GLN A 355 -11.81 -14.81 -1.51
CA GLN A 355 -11.63 -13.57 -0.75
C GLN A 355 -12.34 -13.56 0.63
N ALA A 356 -13.43 -14.31 0.79
CA ALA A 356 -14.15 -14.44 2.06
C ALA A 356 -13.37 -15.25 3.11
N THR A 357 -12.77 -16.36 2.71
CA THR A 357 -11.90 -17.19 3.56
C THR A 357 -10.60 -16.44 3.90
N LYS A 358 -10.10 -15.62 2.97
CA LYS A 358 -8.95 -14.71 3.17
C LYS A 358 -9.23 -13.63 4.22
N LYS A 359 -10.41 -12.99 4.17
CA LYS A 359 -10.82 -11.97 5.14
C LYS A 359 -10.96 -12.56 6.55
N GLN A 360 -11.46 -13.80 6.64
CA GLN A 360 -11.60 -14.51 7.91
C GLN A 360 -10.24 -14.97 8.46
N ALA A 361 -9.34 -15.49 7.62
CA ALA A 361 -7.99 -15.89 8.04
C ALA A 361 -7.13 -14.69 8.46
N PHE A 362 -7.16 -13.59 7.71
CA PHE A 362 -6.48 -12.34 8.10
C PHE A 362 -7.08 -11.76 9.38
N SER A 363 -8.41 -11.74 9.51
CA SER A 363 -9.06 -11.30 10.74
C SER A 363 -8.72 -12.20 11.93
N GLN A 364 -8.58 -13.51 11.74
CA GLN A 364 -8.18 -14.45 12.80
C GLN A 364 -6.71 -14.27 13.19
N ALA A 365 -5.79 -14.16 12.23
CA ALA A 365 -4.38 -13.89 12.49
C ALA A 365 -4.19 -12.52 13.16
N TYR A 366 -4.89 -11.49 12.68
CA TYR A 366 -4.93 -10.17 13.30
C TYR A 366 -5.52 -10.21 14.72
N ASN A 367 -6.61 -10.94 14.95
CA ASN A 367 -7.20 -11.08 16.28
C ASN A 367 -6.28 -11.85 17.23
N GLN A 368 -5.60 -12.90 16.76
CA GLN A 368 -4.58 -13.61 17.55
C GLN A 368 -3.40 -12.69 17.88
N PHE A 369 -2.95 -11.89 16.91
CA PHE A 369 -1.92 -10.87 17.13
C PHE A 369 -2.39 -9.85 18.17
N VAL A 370 -3.57 -9.24 17.99
CA VAL A 370 -4.14 -8.26 18.93
C VAL A 370 -4.39 -8.84 20.33
N GLN A 371 -4.67 -10.14 20.46
CA GLN A 371 -4.82 -10.80 21.77
C GLN A 371 -3.49 -11.17 22.43
N LEU A 372 -2.51 -11.64 21.67
CA LEU A 372 -1.22 -12.10 22.20
C LEU A 372 -0.20 -10.96 22.38
N TYR A 373 -0.36 -9.87 21.65
CA TYR A 373 0.63 -8.78 21.62
C TYR A 373 0.60 -7.91 22.88
N PRO A 374 -0.57 -7.50 23.45
CA PRO A 374 -0.61 -6.78 24.71
C PRO A 374 -0.05 -7.62 25.86
N SER A 375 -0.43 -8.89 25.95
CA SER A 375 0.04 -9.80 27.02
C SER A 375 1.55 -10.04 26.96
N ARG A 376 2.14 -10.19 25.77
CA ARG A 376 3.60 -10.28 25.61
C ARG A 376 4.32 -8.98 25.91
N LEU A 377 3.76 -7.83 25.51
CA LEU A 377 4.35 -6.53 25.86
C LEU A 377 4.27 -6.25 27.36
N ASP A 378 3.18 -6.64 28.02
CA ASP A 378 3.02 -6.54 29.47
C ASP A 378 3.97 -7.48 30.20
N GLU A 379 4.20 -8.70 29.69
CA GLU A 379 5.21 -9.63 30.19
C GLU A 379 6.63 -9.04 30.08
N ILE A 380 6.97 -8.45 28.93
CA ILE A 380 8.27 -7.80 28.74
C ILE A 380 8.42 -6.58 29.66
N ALA A 381 7.39 -5.75 29.77
CA ALA A 381 7.39 -4.61 30.68
C ALA A 381 7.56 -5.05 32.13
N SER A 382 6.89 -6.13 32.55
CA SER A 382 7.03 -6.75 33.87
C SER A 382 8.44 -7.29 34.09
N ASN A 383 9.02 -7.98 33.10
CA ASN A 383 10.39 -8.50 33.19
C ASN A 383 11.43 -7.38 33.27
N ILE A 384 11.24 -6.28 32.54
CA ILE A 384 12.11 -5.09 32.62
C ILE A 384 11.96 -4.41 33.98
N GLN A 385 10.73 -4.26 34.48
CA GLN A 385 10.47 -3.69 35.79
C GLN A 385 11.15 -4.54 36.89
N GLN A 386 10.93 -5.85 36.88
CA GLN A 386 11.54 -6.77 37.84
C GLN A 386 13.08 -6.76 37.74
N ALA A 387 13.64 -6.70 36.54
CA ALA A 387 15.08 -6.58 36.35
C ALA A 387 15.63 -5.24 36.87
N GLY A 388 14.87 -4.15 36.71
CA GLY A 388 15.16 -2.85 37.30
C GLY A 388 15.14 -2.87 38.82
N GLU A 389 14.11 -3.46 39.43
CA GLU A 389 13.99 -3.65 40.87
C GLU A 389 15.18 -4.47 41.42
N ASN A 390 15.51 -5.60 40.77
CA ASN A 390 16.68 -6.42 41.13
C ASN A 390 18.01 -5.65 41.01
N ALA A 391 18.13 -4.74 40.04
CA ALA A 391 19.32 -3.91 39.89
C ALA A 391 19.44 -2.88 41.01
N VAL A 392 18.33 -2.24 41.39
CA VAL A 392 18.26 -1.30 42.52
C VAL A 392 18.62 -2.02 43.83
N ASP A 393 18.08 -3.22 44.06
CA ASP A 393 18.41 -4.02 45.24
C ASP A 393 19.89 -4.37 45.28
N ARG A 394 20.47 -4.83 44.16
CA ARG A 394 21.93 -5.08 44.06
C ARG A 394 22.76 -3.82 44.32
N MET A 395 22.32 -2.65 43.87
CA MET A 395 23.00 -1.38 44.16
C MET A 395 22.95 -1.06 45.65
N LYS A 396 21.79 -1.21 46.29
CA LYS A 396 21.62 -0.95 47.73
C LYS A 396 22.49 -1.88 48.57
N GLU A 397 22.48 -3.19 48.29
CA GLU A 397 23.34 -4.14 48.98
C GLU A 397 24.83 -3.83 48.78
N SER A 398 25.20 -3.39 47.58
CA SER A 398 26.56 -2.99 47.25
C SER A 398 26.99 -1.75 48.05
N ASP A 399 26.12 -0.76 48.17
CA ASP A 399 26.35 0.44 48.98
C ASP A 399 26.50 0.09 50.47
N GLU A 400 25.69 -0.84 50.98
CA GLU A 400 25.80 -1.35 52.35
C GLU A 400 27.14 -2.04 52.61
N ARG A 401 27.59 -2.90 51.69
CA ARG A 401 28.90 -3.58 51.78
C ARG A 401 30.07 -2.58 51.72
N LEU A 402 30.02 -1.61 50.80
CA LEU A 402 31.06 -0.58 50.66
C LEU A 402 31.10 0.37 51.86
N ALA A 403 29.94 0.76 52.42
CA ALA A 403 29.86 1.54 53.65
C ALA A 403 30.39 0.76 54.87
N ALA A 404 30.12 -0.55 54.95
CA ALA A 404 30.72 -1.40 55.98
C ALA A 404 32.26 -1.43 55.86
N LEU A 405 32.80 -1.54 54.63
CA LEU A 405 34.24 -1.50 54.40
C LEU A 405 34.88 -0.21 54.94
N VAL A 406 34.28 0.95 54.62
CA VAL A 406 34.79 2.25 55.07
C VAL A 406 34.76 2.35 56.60
N ARG A 407 33.66 1.96 57.25
CA ARG A 407 33.56 1.95 58.72
C ARG A 407 34.60 1.03 59.39
N CYS A 408 34.84 -0.15 58.82
CA CYS A 408 35.90 -1.04 59.31
C CYS A 408 37.28 -0.42 59.12
N ALA A 409 37.53 0.26 58.00
CA ALA A 409 38.80 0.91 57.73
C ALA A 409 39.07 2.07 58.71
N GLU A 410 38.05 2.87 59.03
CA GLU A 410 38.13 3.90 60.06
C GLU A 410 38.42 3.32 61.44
N SER A 411 37.79 2.19 61.79
CA SER A 411 38.06 1.48 63.05
C SER A 411 39.51 1.01 63.15
N VAL A 412 40.09 0.51 62.05
CA VAL A 412 41.52 0.13 61.97
C VAL A 412 42.45 1.33 62.08
N ARG A 413 42.11 2.47 61.45
CA ARG A 413 42.88 3.73 61.57
C ARG A 413 42.91 4.25 63.01
N ASN A 414 41.78 4.13 63.72
CA ASN A 414 41.67 4.55 65.11
C ASN A 414 42.34 3.57 66.07
N ASN A 415 42.26 2.27 65.81
CA ASN A 415 42.88 1.23 66.63
C ASN A 415 43.22 -0.02 65.80
N SER A 416 44.48 -0.20 65.45
CA SER A 416 44.97 -1.30 64.60
C SER A 416 45.20 -2.60 65.37
N ASN A 417 44.23 -3.02 66.18
CA ASN A 417 44.27 -4.30 66.89
C ASN A 417 43.89 -5.48 65.97
N LYS A 418 44.16 -6.72 66.41
CA LYS A 418 43.85 -7.93 65.65
C LYS A 418 42.39 -8.02 65.21
N SER A 419 41.45 -7.76 66.12
CA SER A 419 40.02 -7.91 65.85
C SER A 419 39.53 -6.97 64.74
N ASN A 420 39.98 -5.72 64.75
CA ASN A 420 39.60 -4.72 63.76
C ASN A 420 40.17 -5.05 62.38
N ILE A 421 41.41 -5.54 62.33
CA ILE A 421 42.06 -5.97 61.09
C ILE A 421 41.37 -7.22 60.52
N ASP A 422 41.06 -8.23 61.35
CA ASP A 422 40.33 -9.42 60.92
C ASP A 422 38.96 -9.05 60.34
N THR A 423 38.22 -8.15 61.02
CA THR A 423 36.92 -7.65 60.55
C THR A 423 37.05 -6.92 59.21
N LEU A 424 38.04 -6.04 59.07
CA LEU A 424 38.28 -5.31 57.82
C LEU A 424 38.53 -6.27 56.64
N LEU A 425 39.36 -7.30 56.84
CA LEU A 425 39.66 -8.26 55.79
C LEU A 425 38.48 -9.17 55.46
N GLN A 426 37.65 -9.51 56.45
CA GLN A 426 36.41 -10.25 56.23
C GLN A 426 35.41 -9.43 55.41
N THR A 427 35.24 -8.14 55.73
CA THR A 427 34.38 -7.23 54.96
C THR A 427 34.91 -7.05 53.53
N GLN A 428 36.23 -6.95 53.34
CA GLN A 428 36.82 -6.93 52.00
C GLN A 428 36.51 -8.21 51.21
N ALA A 429 36.56 -9.38 51.85
CA ALA A 429 36.31 -10.66 51.20
C ALA A 429 34.84 -10.85 50.76
N GLN A 430 33.90 -10.09 51.34
CA GLN A 430 32.49 -10.08 50.95
C GLN A 430 32.21 -9.20 49.73
N LEU A 431 33.19 -8.42 49.26
CA LEU A 431 33.04 -7.58 48.08
C LEU A 431 33.06 -8.42 46.81
N THR A 432 32.10 -8.17 45.95
CA THR A 432 31.96 -8.77 44.63
C THR A 432 32.66 -7.92 43.55
N ALA A 433 32.85 -8.49 42.36
CA ALA A 433 33.37 -7.74 41.21
C ALA A 433 32.50 -6.50 40.87
N PHE A 434 31.19 -6.57 41.13
CA PHE A 434 30.28 -5.44 40.96
C PHE A 434 30.61 -4.30 41.93
N ASP A 435 30.85 -4.62 43.20
CA ASP A 435 31.21 -3.64 44.23
C ASP A 435 32.54 -2.95 43.90
N LEU A 436 33.54 -3.72 43.44
CA LEU A 436 34.86 -3.21 43.06
C LEU A 436 34.83 -2.26 41.86
N GLY A 437 33.83 -2.39 40.96
CA GLY A 437 33.63 -1.48 39.84
C GLY A 437 33.01 -0.13 40.23
N ARG A 438 32.45 -0.02 41.45
CA ARG A 438 31.72 1.15 41.94
C ARG A 438 32.49 1.96 42.98
N VAL A 439 33.75 1.64 43.23
CA VAL A 439 34.51 2.24 44.33
C VAL A 439 34.85 3.72 44.11
N ASP A 440 34.43 4.56 45.04
CA ASP A 440 34.85 5.96 45.13
C ASP A 440 36.23 6.11 45.81
N GLU A 441 36.75 7.33 45.91
CA GLU A 441 38.09 7.58 46.48
C GLU A 441 38.21 7.21 47.97
N SER A 442 37.13 7.35 48.74
CA SER A 442 37.12 6.96 50.16
C SER A 442 37.20 5.44 50.31
N GLN A 443 36.49 4.71 49.44
CA GLN A 443 36.45 3.26 49.39
C GLN A 443 37.73 2.67 48.81
N LYS A 444 38.33 3.29 47.79
CA LYS A 444 39.68 2.93 47.30
C LYS A 444 40.73 3.06 48.40
N SER A 445 40.65 4.12 49.21
CA SER A 445 41.53 4.30 50.36
C SER A 445 41.34 3.21 51.42
N ALA A 446 40.10 2.75 51.65
CA ALA A 446 39.81 1.63 52.52
C ALA A 446 40.34 0.29 51.95
N LEU A 447 40.19 0.04 50.66
CA LEU A 447 40.75 -1.14 49.98
C LEU A 447 42.28 -1.17 50.04
N LYS A 448 42.92 -0.01 49.86
CA LYS A 448 44.38 0.12 50.04
C LYS A 448 44.80 -0.26 51.45
N LEU A 449 44.07 0.23 52.47
CA LEU A 449 44.32 -0.15 53.87
C LEU A 449 44.18 -1.66 54.11
N CYS A 450 43.25 -2.34 53.42
CA CYS A 450 43.16 -3.81 53.48
C CYS A 450 44.43 -4.48 52.92
N GLY A 451 44.97 -3.95 51.82
CA GLY A 451 46.25 -4.40 51.25
C GLY A 451 47.41 -4.21 52.22
N ASP A 452 47.50 -3.04 52.84
CA ASP A 452 48.52 -2.72 53.84
C ASP A 452 48.38 -3.62 55.09
N ALA A 453 47.14 -3.87 55.54
CA ALA A 453 46.86 -4.77 56.65
C ALA A 453 47.27 -6.22 56.35
N LYS A 454 47.00 -6.73 55.14
CA LYS A 454 47.49 -8.04 54.68
C LYS A 454 49.01 -8.12 54.70
N ALA A 455 49.70 -7.10 54.20
CA ALA A 455 51.16 -7.04 54.26
C ALA A 455 51.66 -6.99 55.73
N GLY A 456 50.97 -6.26 56.61
CA GLY A 456 51.26 -6.19 58.03
C GLY A 456 51.14 -7.53 58.76
N ILE A 457 50.12 -8.33 58.43
CA ILE A 457 49.92 -9.70 58.92
C ILE A 457 51.11 -10.58 58.52
N ILE A 458 51.53 -10.56 57.25
CA ILE A 458 52.67 -11.36 56.77
C ILE A 458 53.96 -10.98 57.53
N LEU A 459 54.21 -9.69 57.72
CA LEU A 459 55.37 -9.21 58.48
C LEU A 459 55.29 -9.64 59.95
N SER A 460 54.10 -9.62 60.54
CA SER A 460 53.85 -10.09 61.89
C SER A 460 54.11 -11.59 62.04
N ASP A 461 53.66 -12.42 61.09
CA ASP A 461 53.93 -13.86 61.06
C ASP A 461 55.44 -14.15 60.99
N ASN A 462 56.17 -13.39 60.17
CA ASN A 462 57.63 -13.52 60.08
C ASN A 462 58.33 -13.17 61.41
N ARG A 463 57.87 -12.12 62.11
CA ARG A 463 58.43 -11.75 63.43
C ARG A 463 58.11 -12.79 64.50
N ILE A 464 56.87 -13.26 64.55
CA ILE A 464 56.43 -14.31 65.48
C ILE A 464 57.22 -15.60 65.23
N ASN A 465 57.35 -16.04 63.98
CA ASN A 465 58.11 -17.22 63.63
C ASN A 465 59.60 -17.08 63.98
N GLY A 466 60.20 -15.93 63.68
CA GLY A 466 61.58 -15.62 64.08
C GLY A 466 61.79 -15.69 65.60
N PHE A 467 60.83 -15.18 66.37
CA PHE A 467 60.82 -15.32 67.83
C PHE A 467 60.73 -16.79 68.27
N VAL A 468 59.80 -17.57 67.71
CA VAL A 468 59.60 -18.99 68.05
C VAL A 468 60.87 -19.81 67.76
N ILE A 469 61.51 -19.59 66.61
CA ILE A 469 62.78 -20.23 66.25
C ILE A 469 63.86 -19.89 67.27
N ALA A 470 64.06 -18.60 67.57
CA ALA A 470 65.08 -18.16 68.52
C ALA A 470 64.84 -18.71 69.94
N TYR A 471 63.58 -18.76 70.39
CA TYR A 471 63.21 -19.33 71.68
C TYR A 471 63.47 -20.83 71.73
N ASN A 472 63.11 -21.58 70.69
CA ASN A 472 63.36 -23.01 70.62
C ASN A 472 64.86 -23.36 70.56
N GLU A 473 65.66 -22.56 69.84
CA GLU A 473 67.12 -22.72 69.83
C GLU A 473 67.73 -22.46 71.22
N TYR A 474 67.26 -21.42 71.91
CA TYR A 474 67.66 -21.13 73.28
C TYR A 474 67.30 -22.28 74.23
N ARG A 475 66.04 -22.75 74.18
CA ARG A 475 65.53 -23.82 75.04
C ARG A 475 66.26 -25.16 74.82
N ARG A 476 66.58 -25.51 73.57
CA ARG A 476 67.23 -26.80 73.24
C ARG A 476 68.72 -26.83 73.57
N ARG A 477 69.43 -25.72 73.38
CA ARG A 477 70.91 -25.71 73.38
C ARG A 477 71.52 -24.93 74.55
N GLY A 478 70.71 -24.37 75.45
CA GLY A 478 71.15 -23.67 76.66
C GLY A 478 71.64 -22.23 76.43
N CYS A 479 72.01 -21.58 77.54
CA CYS A 479 72.37 -20.16 77.64
C CYS A 479 73.74 -19.84 77.02
N SER A 480 73.78 -19.49 75.73
CA SER A 480 74.92 -18.78 75.15
C SER A 480 74.58 -17.31 74.91
N LYS A 481 75.55 -16.41 75.12
CA LYS A 481 75.37 -14.95 74.91
C LYS A 481 74.80 -14.64 73.52
N LYS A 482 75.25 -15.36 72.48
CA LYS A 482 74.77 -15.21 71.10
C LYS A 482 73.29 -15.59 70.93
N ARG A 483 72.84 -16.69 71.53
CA ARG A 483 71.43 -17.12 71.44
C ARG A 483 70.51 -16.24 72.25
N LEU A 484 70.94 -15.81 73.44
CA LEU A 484 70.21 -14.85 74.24
C LEU A 484 70.08 -13.49 73.52
N ALA A 485 71.13 -13.03 72.85
CA ALA A 485 71.09 -11.84 72.01
C ALA A 485 70.11 -12.00 70.82
N GLY A 486 70.08 -13.17 70.18
CA GLY A 486 69.09 -13.50 69.15
C GLY A 486 67.65 -13.47 69.67
N LEU A 487 67.39 -14.13 70.80
CA LEU A 487 66.08 -14.13 71.47
C LEU A 487 65.66 -12.71 71.87
N ARG A 488 66.57 -11.91 72.45
CA ARG A 488 66.33 -10.51 72.82
C ARG A 488 66.01 -9.66 71.58
N LYS A 489 66.74 -9.84 70.48
CA LYS A 489 66.50 -9.14 69.20
C LYS A 489 65.07 -9.40 68.70
N TYR A 490 64.68 -10.66 68.54
CA TYR A 490 63.33 -10.99 68.04
C TYR A 490 62.24 -10.59 69.03
N ASN A 491 62.47 -10.76 70.33
CA ASN A 491 61.54 -10.32 71.37
C ASN A 491 61.29 -8.81 71.34
N ASN A 492 62.32 -8.01 71.08
CA ASN A 492 62.22 -6.56 70.97
C ASN A 492 61.59 -6.10 69.64
N GLN A 493 61.61 -6.96 68.61
CA GLN A 493 60.92 -6.71 67.34
C GLN A 493 59.41 -6.95 67.43
N LEU A 494 58.93 -7.72 68.42
CA LEU A 494 57.50 -7.99 68.61
C LEU A 494 56.76 -6.74 69.14
N ASN A 495 55.84 -6.23 68.34
CA ASN A 495 54.97 -5.12 68.72
C ASN A 495 53.67 -5.63 69.39
N THR A 496 52.76 -4.72 69.77
CA THR A 496 51.48 -5.06 70.41
C THR A 496 50.62 -5.96 69.53
N PHE A 497 50.52 -5.66 68.23
CA PHE A 497 49.75 -6.45 67.27
C PHE A 497 50.29 -7.88 67.14
N ASP A 498 51.61 -8.07 67.13
CA ASP A 498 52.22 -9.40 67.11
C ASP A 498 51.81 -10.23 68.32
N LYS A 499 51.81 -9.62 69.50
CA LYS A 499 51.46 -10.29 70.77
C LYS A 499 49.99 -10.68 70.83
N GLU A 500 49.09 -9.88 70.23
CA GLU A 500 47.67 -10.20 70.12
C GLU A 500 47.41 -11.36 69.15
N ARG A 501 48.28 -11.55 68.14
CA ARG A 501 48.17 -12.62 67.15
C ARG A 501 48.81 -13.95 67.56
N MET A 502 49.57 -13.98 68.66
CA MET A 502 50.17 -15.22 69.15
C MET A 502 49.10 -16.24 69.54
N ILE A 503 49.20 -17.44 68.97
CA ILE A 503 48.46 -18.61 69.45
C ILE A 503 48.90 -18.94 70.90
N PRO A 504 48.07 -19.62 71.71
CA PRO A 504 48.34 -19.86 73.13
C PRO A 504 49.72 -20.45 73.43
N GLU A 505 50.21 -21.35 72.58
CA GLU A 505 51.51 -22.02 72.71
C GLU A 505 52.67 -21.02 72.55
N VAL A 506 52.57 -20.15 71.55
CA VAL A 506 53.56 -19.11 71.27
C VAL A 506 53.52 -18.04 72.37
N LYS A 507 52.33 -17.72 72.87
CA LYS A 507 52.16 -16.79 73.99
C LYS A 507 52.76 -17.34 75.28
N ALA A 508 52.62 -18.64 75.55
CA ALA A 508 53.28 -19.30 76.67
C ALA A 508 54.82 -19.26 76.51
N ALA A 509 55.33 -19.55 75.31
CA ALA A 509 56.75 -19.41 74.99
C ALA A 509 57.27 -17.97 75.17
N TYR A 510 56.46 -16.97 74.80
CA TYR A 510 56.75 -15.55 75.01
C TYR A 510 56.85 -15.20 76.50
N VAL A 511 55.88 -15.60 77.32
CA VAL A 511 55.91 -15.36 78.77
C VAL A 511 57.12 -16.04 79.41
N ASP A 512 57.46 -17.26 78.99
CA ASP A 512 58.64 -17.97 79.49
C ASP A 512 59.95 -17.30 79.07
N ALA A 513 60.06 -16.89 77.80
CA ALA A 513 61.20 -16.10 77.30
C ALA A 513 61.42 -14.82 78.09
N GLN A 514 60.35 -14.09 78.43
CA GLN A 514 60.40 -12.88 79.24
C GLN A 514 60.96 -13.15 80.64
N ARG A 515 60.59 -14.28 81.27
CA ARG A 515 61.16 -14.71 82.56
C ARG A 515 62.66 -14.98 82.43
N TYR A 516 63.11 -15.64 81.37
CA TYR A 516 64.55 -15.87 81.14
C TYR A 516 65.31 -14.57 80.92
N LEU A 517 64.81 -13.69 80.07
CA LEU A 517 65.45 -12.40 79.79
C LEU A 517 65.58 -11.57 81.08
N ALA A 518 64.52 -11.49 81.90
CA ALA A 518 64.54 -10.80 83.19
C ALA A 518 65.56 -11.37 84.18
N ARG A 519 65.66 -12.71 84.30
CA ARG A 519 66.66 -13.36 85.17
C ARG A 519 68.09 -13.07 84.75
N THR A 520 68.34 -12.99 83.44
CA THR A 520 69.70 -12.75 82.93
C THR A 520 70.15 -11.31 83.19
N TYR A 521 69.24 -10.33 83.12
CA TYR A 521 69.53 -8.95 83.53
C TYR A 521 69.93 -8.84 85.01
N CYS A 522 69.30 -9.62 85.91
CA CYS A 522 69.70 -9.67 87.33
C CYS A 522 71.09 -10.29 87.57
N ILE A 523 71.54 -11.20 86.70
CA ILE A 523 72.87 -11.80 86.81
C ILE A 523 73.92 -10.85 86.23
N GLU A 524 73.68 -10.26 85.06
CA GLU A 524 74.57 -9.28 84.44
C GLU A 524 74.73 -8.02 85.32
N SER A 525 73.68 -7.55 86.00
CA SER A 525 73.80 -6.42 86.93
C SER A 525 74.56 -6.76 88.21
N LYS A 526 74.44 -7.99 88.72
CA LYS A 526 75.22 -8.48 89.87
C LYS A 526 76.69 -8.71 89.53
N GLU A 527 77.00 -9.19 88.32
CA GLU A 527 78.39 -9.30 87.84
C GLU A 527 79.02 -7.91 87.60
N LEU A 528 78.28 -6.97 87.00
CA LEU A 528 78.76 -5.60 86.84
C LEU A 528 78.97 -4.89 88.19
N MET A 529 78.07 -5.10 89.18
CA MET A 529 78.29 -4.59 90.54
C MET A 529 79.45 -5.28 91.27
N ARG A 530 79.83 -6.50 90.91
CA ARG A 530 81.03 -7.18 91.42
C ARG A 530 82.33 -6.73 90.76
N ILE A 531 82.26 -6.18 89.56
CA ILE A 531 83.42 -5.63 88.82
C ILE A 531 83.60 -4.14 89.13
N SER A 532 82.53 -3.45 89.52
CA SER A 532 82.51 -2.03 89.93
C SER A 532 82.91 -1.80 91.39
N ASN A 533 82.87 -2.82 92.23
CA ASN A 533 83.41 -2.84 93.59
C ASN A 533 84.74 -3.60 93.57
#